data_AF-A0A699X9P5-F1
#
_entry.id   AF-A0A699X9P5-F1
#
_cell.length_a   1.000
_cell.length_b   1.000
_cell.length_c   1.000
_cell.angle_alpha   90.00
_cell.angle_beta   90.00
_cell.angle_gamma   90.00
#
_symmetry.space_group_name_H-M   'P 1'
#
loop_
_entity.id
_entity.type
_entity.pdbx_description
1 polymer ?
#
loop_
_entity_poly.entity_id
_entity_poly.type
_entity_poly.pdbx_seq_one_letter_code
_entity_poly.pdbx_strand_id
1 'polypeptide(L)'
;AEETEPFKTDESVATPPLHPAYRMTARISILAPIPMLAWTNSEVVRLLTISFPPASPLSPWSSPSPQIPFPPLPPILSPPSPILSPALPPRPIRPLG
;
A
#
# COMPACT_ATOMS: atom_id res chain seq x y z
N ALA A 1 -2.85 10.53 62.51
CA ALA A 1 -1.63 10.12 61.82
C ALA A 1 -1.98 8.86 61.04
N GLU A 2 -2.10 8.98 59.72
CA GLU A 2 -2.20 7.83 58.82
C GLU A 2 -0.78 7.32 58.58
N GLU A 3 -0.53 6.07 58.92
CA GLU A 3 0.68 5.33 58.55
C GLU A 3 0.27 4.42 57.37
N THR A 4 0.62 4.82 56.15
CA THR A 4 0.42 3.98 54.96
C THR A 4 1.60 3.02 54.83
N GLU A 5 1.34 1.74 55.09
CA GLU A 5 2.27 0.63 54.82
C GLU A 5 2.78 0.68 53.36
N PRO A 6 4.07 0.39 53.11
CA PRO A 6 4.62 0.39 51.77
C PRO A 6 4.08 -0.81 50.99
N PHE A 7 3.39 -0.54 49.90
CA PHE A 7 2.96 -1.52 48.91
C PHE A 7 4.16 -2.30 48.38
N LYS A 8 4.27 -3.57 48.77
CA LYS A 8 5.11 -4.57 48.11
C LYS A 8 4.47 -4.90 46.76
N THR A 9 4.76 -4.10 45.75
CA THR A 9 4.29 -4.36 44.38
C THR A 9 5.44 -4.11 43.42
N ASP A 10 6.37 -5.06 43.35
CA ASP A 10 7.15 -5.28 42.13
C ASP A 10 7.80 -6.67 42.10
N GLU A 11 7.03 -7.74 42.34
CA GLU A 11 7.45 -9.12 42.03
C GLU A 11 6.52 -9.70 40.95
N SER A 12 6.17 -8.91 39.94
CA SER A 12 5.36 -9.37 38.81
C SER A 12 5.78 -8.76 37.47
N VAL A 13 6.97 -8.16 37.41
CA VAL A 13 7.62 -7.76 36.15
C VAL A 13 8.81 -8.67 35.88
N ALA A 14 8.63 -9.98 36.04
CA ALA A 14 9.60 -10.97 35.59
C ALA A 14 9.11 -11.58 34.28
N THR A 15 9.63 -11.10 33.15
CA THR A 15 9.52 -11.85 31.89
C THR A 15 10.22 -13.20 32.11
N PRO A 16 9.53 -14.34 31.95
CA PRO A 16 10.14 -15.64 32.22
C PRO A 16 11.42 -15.78 31.37
N PRO A 17 12.52 -16.33 31.92
CA PRO A 17 13.75 -16.47 31.16
C PRO A 17 13.45 -17.32 29.94
N LEU A 18 13.65 -16.74 28.75
CA LEU A 18 13.50 -17.46 27.50
C LEU A 18 14.44 -18.66 27.55
N HIS A 19 13.86 -19.85 27.69
CA HIS A 19 14.58 -21.09 27.90
C HIS A 19 15.63 -21.26 26.79
N PRO A 20 16.93 -21.49 27.12
CA PRO A 20 17.99 -21.48 26.12
C PRO A 20 17.80 -22.47 24.97
N ALA A 21 17.03 -23.53 25.18
CA ALA A 21 16.82 -24.57 24.18
C ALA A 21 15.88 -24.17 23.03
N TYR A 22 15.18 -23.03 23.10
CA TYR A 22 14.20 -22.60 22.07
C TYR A 22 14.66 -21.41 21.21
N ARG A 23 15.96 -21.05 21.22
CA ARG A 23 16.45 -19.93 20.39
C ARG A 23 16.74 -20.39 18.96
N MET A 24 15.70 -20.41 18.12
CA MET A 24 15.86 -20.50 16.67
C MET A 24 16.01 -19.09 16.09
N THR A 25 17.26 -18.63 15.90
CA THR A 25 17.54 -17.30 15.32
C THR A 25 17.69 -17.43 13.81
N ALA A 26 16.65 -17.06 13.07
CA ALA A 26 16.77 -16.84 11.63
C ALA A 26 17.52 -15.52 11.39
N ARG A 27 18.71 -15.58 10.77
CA ARG A 27 19.44 -14.38 10.37
C ARG A 27 18.88 -13.90 9.04
N ILE A 28 18.12 -12.82 9.08
CA ILE A 28 17.69 -12.08 7.88
C ILE A 28 18.83 -11.15 7.45
N SER A 29 19.37 -11.37 6.25
CA SER A 29 20.35 -10.47 5.64
C SER A 29 19.61 -9.34 4.94
N ILE A 30 19.78 -8.10 5.41
CA ILE A 30 19.29 -6.91 4.72
C ILE A 30 20.39 -6.46 3.75
N LEU A 31 20.13 -6.60 2.44
CA LEU A 31 21.02 -6.05 1.42
C LEU A 31 21.03 -4.53 1.53
N ALA A 32 22.19 -3.91 1.29
CA ALA A 32 22.28 -2.46 1.20
C ALA A 32 21.27 -1.94 0.16
N PRO A 33 20.57 -0.82 0.43
CA PRO A 33 19.73 -0.20 -0.58
C PRO A 33 20.59 0.03 -1.82
N ILE A 34 20.17 -0.52 -2.96
CA ILE A 34 20.79 -0.19 -4.24
C ILE A 34 20.70 1.33 -4.32
N PRO A 35 21.83 2.05 -4.48
CA PRO A 35 21.76 3.50 -4.65
C PRO A 35 20.78 3.71 -5.78
N MET A 36 19.67 4.41 -5.51
CA MET A 36 18.65 4.68 -6.52
C MET A 36 19.41 5.21 -7.73
N LEU A 37 19.59 4.35 -8.74
CA LEU A 37 20.17 4.76 -10.00
C LEU A 37 19.22 5.87 -10.43
N ALA A 38 19.74 7.08 -10.54
CA ALA A 38 18.97 8.23 -10.97
C ALA A 38 18.56 7.96 -12.42
N TRP A 39 17.52 7.14 -12.59
CA TRP A 39 17.08 6.68 -13.89
C TRP A 39 16.67 7.92 -14.64
N THR A 40 17.38 8.15 -15.74
CA THR A 40 17.01 9.19 -16.67
C THR A 40 15.65 8.83 -17.27
N ASN A 41 14.84 9.83 -17.63
CA ASN A 41 13.56 9.58 -18.32
C ASN A 41 13.73 8.65 -19.53
N SER A 42 14.89 8.71 -20.21
CA SER A 42 15.23 7.82 -21.32
C SER A 42 15.37 6.34 -20.94
N GLU A 43 15.87 6.03 -19.73
CA GLU A 43 15.99 4.66 -19.23
C GLU A 43 14.62 4.11 -18.83
N VAL A 44 13.80 4.94 -18.19
CA VAL A 44 12.40 4.60 -17.89
C VAL A 44 11.64 4.30 -19.19
N VAL A 45 11.76 5.16 -20.20
CA VAL A 45 11.09 4.98 -21.50
C VAL A 45 11.64 3.75 -22.24
N ARG A 46 12.95 3.50 -22.22
CA ARG A 46 13.53 2.28 -22.81
C ARG A 46 13.02 1.02 -22.12
N LEU A 47 12.98 1.01 -20.80
CA LEU A 47 12.48 -0.14 -20.04
C LEU A 47 10.98 -0.35 -20.22
N LEU A 48 10.21 0.74 -20.31
CA LEU A 48 8.80 0.68 -20.66
C LEU A 48 8.60 0.13 -22.08
N THR A 49 9.45 0.51 -23.03
CA THR A 49 9.40 0.00 -24.41
C THR A 49 9.76 -1.49 -24.50
N ILE A 50 10.68 -1.97 -23.65
CA ILE A 50 11.02 -3.40 -23.57
C ILE A 50 9.90 -4.20 -22.89
N SER A 51 9.29 -3.65 -21.84
CA SER A 51 8.21 -4.30 -21.08
C SER A 51 6.86 -4.24 -21.80
N PHE A 52 6.62 -3.18 -22.58
CA PHE A 52 5.42 -2.92 -23.37
C PHE A 52 5.86 -2.61 -24.79
N PRO A 53 6.25 -3.64 -25.57
CA PRO A 53 6.47 -3.43 -27.00
C PRO A 53 5.20 -2.82 -27.61
N PRO A 54 5.33 -1.94 -28.62
CA PRO A 54 4.17 -1.37 -29.29
C PRO A 54 3.26 -2.52 -29.73
N ALA A 55 1.96 -2.36 -29.46
CA ALA A 55 0.97 -3.38 -29.79
C ALA A 55 1.12 -3.73 -31.28
N SER A 56 1.56 -4.96 -31.53
CA SER A 56 1.64 -5.46 -32.89
C SER A 56 0.20 -5.52 -33.42
N PRO A 57 -0.09 -5.17 -34.68
CA PRO A 57 -1.45 -5.26 -35.22
C PRO A 57 -2.00 -6.69 -35.23
N LEU A 58 -1.14 -7.68 -34.98
CA LEU A 58 -1.46 -9.10 -34.80
C LEU A 58 -1.54 -9.53 -33.33
N SER A 59 -1.51 -8.59 -32.38
CA SER A 59 -1.70 -8.90 -30.96
C SER A 59 -3.11 -9.46 -30.74
N PRO A 60 -3.29 -10.47 -29.87
CA PRO A 60 -4.62 -11.00 -29.54
C PRO A 60 -5.56 -9.93 -28.94
N TRP A 61 -5.01 -8.82 -28.42
CA TRP A 61 -5.73 -7.65 -27.92
C TRP A 61 -6.24 -6.70 -29.01
N SER A 62 -5.81 -6.87 -30.26
CA SER A 62 -6.33 -6.12 -31.42
C SER A 62 -7.59 -6.75 -32.01
N SER A 63 -8.06 -7.89 -31.48
CA SER A 63 -9.35 -8.43 -31.89
C SER A 63 -10.46 -7.44 -31.54
N PRO A 64 -11.39 -7.13 -32.46
CA PRO A 64 -12.58 -6.39 -32.09
C PRO A 64 -13.24 -7.12 -30.92
N SER A 65 -13.63 -6.36 -29.90
CA SER A 65 -14.35 -6.91 -28.75
C SER A 65 -15.51 -7.74 -29.29
N PRO A 66 -15.68 -9.00 -28.85
CA PRO A 66 -16.77 -9.82 -29.36
C PRO A 66 -18.06 -9.04 -29.16
N GLN A 67 -18.80 -8.83 -30.25
CA GLN A 67 -20.11 -8.19 -30.22
C GLN A 67 -21.10 -9.17 -29.59
N ILE A 68 -20.97 -9.36 -28.28
CA ILE A 68 -21.97 -10.04 -27.47
C ILE A 68 -23.11 -9.03 -27.33
N PRO A 69 -24.31 -9.32 -27.83
CA PRO A 69 -25.44 -8.44 -27.60
C PRO A 69 -25.66 -8.32 -26.09
N PHE A 70 -25.59 -7.10 -25.57
CA PHE A 70 -25.92 -6.85 -24.17
C PHE A 70 -27.41 -7.14 -23.96
N PRO A 71 -27.79 -7.92 -22.94
CA PRO A 71 -29.18 -8.00 -22.55
C PRO A 71 -29.66 -6.63 -22.06
N PRO A 72 -30.95 -6.28 -22.23
CA PRO A 72 -31.49 -5.05 -21.69
C PRO A 72 -31.32 -5.04 -20.17
N LEU A 73 -30.82 -3.92 -19.63
CA LEU A 73 -30.73 -3.71 -18.19
C LEU A 73 -32.15 -3.71 -17.58
N PRO A 74 -32.36 -4.33 -16.40
CA PRO A 74 -33.63 -4.20 -15.71
C PRO A 74 -33.90 -2.73 -15.38
N PRO A 75 -35.18 -2.28 -15.40
CA PRO A 75 -35.52 -0.94 -14.97
C PRO A 75 -35.03 -0.71 -13.54
N ILE A 76 -34.06 0.20 -13.36
CA ILE A 76 -33.68 0.64 -12.03
C ILE A 76 -34.82 1.50 -11.50
N LEU A 77 -35.45 1.04 -10.41
CA LEU A 77 -36.56 1.77 -9.78
C LEU A 77 -36.13 3.15 -9.26
N SER A 78 -34.83 3.43 -9.18
CA SER A 78 -34.23 4.76 -9.04
C SER A 78 -32.74 4.68 -9.38
N PRO A 79 -32.14 5.70 -10.04
CA PRO A 79 -30.69 5.81 -10.10
C PRO A 79 -30.10 6.02 -8.69
N PRO A 80 -28.90 5.51 -8.40
CA PRO A 80 -28.22 5.82 -7.15
C PRO A 80 -27.97 7.34 -7.07
N SER A 81 -28.29 7.94 -5.94
CA SER A 81 -28.03 9.36 -5.71
C SER A 81 -26.54 9.67 -5.84
N PRO A 82 -26.15 10.80 -6.45
CA PRO A 82 -24.75 11.22 -6.46
C PRO A 82 -24.29 11.43 -5.03
N ILE A 83 -23.30 10.66 -4.60
CA ILE A 83 -22.59 10.89 -3.35
C ILE A 83 -21.81 12.19 -3.56
N LEU A 84 -22.31 13.29 -2.97
CA LEU A 84 -21.56 14.54 -2.89
C LEU A 84 -20.25 14.24 -2.18
N SER A 85 -19.15 14.32 -2.92
CA SER A 85 -17.82 14.12 -2.35
C SER A 85 -17.61 15.10 -1.19
N PRO A 86 -17.01 14.68 -0.08
CA PRO A 86 -16.71 15.59 1.02
C PRO A 86 -15.81 16.72 0.53
N ALA A 87 -16.07 17.95 1.01
CA ALA A 87 -15.27 19.11 0.65
C ALA A 87 -13.80 18.88 1.03
N LEU A 88 -12.89 19.15 0.08
CA LEU A 88 -11.46 19.08 0.33
C LEU A 88 -11.09 20.12 1.40
N PRO A 89 -10.27 19.75 2.41
CA PRO A 89 -9.83 20.69 3.42
C PRO A 89 -9.03 21.83 2.78
N PRO A 90 -9.14 23.07 3.30
CA PRO A 90 -8.39 24.20 2.78
C PRO A 90 -6.88 23.94 2.88
N ARG A 91 -6.16 24.18 1.77
CA ARG A 91 -4.70 24.02 1.74
C ARG A 91 -4.03 25.12 2.57
N PRO A 92 -2.97 24.81 3.35
CA PRO A 92 -2.20 25.83 4.05
C PRO A 92 -1.51 26.75 3.04
N ILE A 93 -1.83 28.04 3.09
CA ILE A 93 -1.14 29.08 2.31
C ILE A 93 0.07 29.51 3.14
N ARG A 94 1.29 29.33 2.62
CA ARG A 94 2.52 29.76 3.31
C ARG A 94 2.78 31.25 2.97
N PRO A 95 2.96 32.15 3.97
CA PRO A 95 3.28 33.53 3.68
C PRO A 95 4.73 33.64 3.17
N LEU A 96 4.92 34.43 2.12
CA LEU A 96 6.23 34.78 1.58
C LEU A 96 6.84 35.84 2.51
N GLY A 97 7.81 35.42 3.31
CA GLY A 97 8.70 36.32 4.04
C GLY A 97 9.88 36.73 3.20
#